data_AF-A0A6A6T8I9-F1
#
_entry.id   AF-A0A6A6T8I9-F1
#
_cell.length_a   1.000
_cell.length_b   1.000
_cell.length_c   1.000
_cell.angle_alpha   90.00
_cell.angle_beta   90.00
_cell.angle_gamma   90.00
#
_symmetry.space_group_name_H-M   'P 1'
#
loop_
_entity.id
_entity.type
_entity.pdbx_description
1 polymer ?
#
loop_
_entity_poly.entity_id
_entity_poly.type
_entity_poly.pdbx_seq_one_letter_code
_entity_poly.pdbx_strand_id
1 'polypeptide(L)'
;MSGTNNIEQLITHRPNSYVPGRTTATHLGLSNYFGKHPDVLNHVHHFGMGILAAPIRALMSYYGIIGPVASFIHTGIRIMIDQVVENTAGTSALPWTWPINEQAIDIVHKGVYSLVVGYTCDKLIRGVDWFNS
;
A
#
# COMPACT_ATOMS: atom_id res chain seq x y z
N MET A 1 -1.86 5.09 1.92
CA MET A 1 -0.82 6.13 1.78
C MET A 1 -1.55 7.45 1.80
N SER A 2 -1.17 8.42 2.63
CA SER A 2 -1.88 9.71 2.66
C SER A 2 -1.36 10.71 1.62
N GLY A 3 -0.03 10.78 1.40
CA GLY A 3 0.57 11.79 0.54
C GLY A 3 0.22 11.67 -0.95
N THR A 4 0.45 10.50 -1.57
CA THR A 4 0.12 10.30 -2.99
C THR A 4 -1.38 10.35 -3.24
N ASN A 5 -2.19 9.92 -2.26
CA ASN A 5 -3.65 9.95 -2.33
C ASN A 5 -4.16 11.38 -2.41
N ASN A 6 -3.63 12.28 -1.57
CA ASN A 6 -4.01 13.69 -1.62
C ASN A 6 -3.66 14.33 -2.98
N ILE A 7 -2.50 14.02 -3.56
CA ILE A 7 -2.09 14.55 -4.88
C ILE A 7 -2.99 14.02 -5.99
N GLU A 8 -3.28 12.72 -5.99
CA GLU A 8 -4.17 12.11 -6.98
C GLU A 8 -5.58 12.70 -6.89
N GLN A 9 -6.14 12.82 -5.69
CA GLN A 9 -7.49 13.36 -5.48
C GLN A 9 -7.61 14.84 -5.86
N LEU A 10 -6.54 15.63 -5.77
CA LEU A 10 -6.53 17.00 -6.28
C LEU A 10 -6.77 17.05 -7.79
N ILE A 11 -6.36 16.01 -8.53
CA ILE A 11 -6.47 15.90 -9.98
C ILE A 11 -7.77 15.19 -10.38
N THR A 12 -8.14 14.11 -9.70
CA THR A 12 -9.29 13.28 -10.06
C THR A 12 -10.59 13.70 -9.41
N HIS A 13 -10.53 14.56 -8.38
CA HIS A 13 -11.65 14.97 -7.54
C HIS A 13 -12.38 13.82 -6.85
N ARG A 14 -11.73 12.65 -6.75
CA ARG A 14 -12.26 11.46 -6.09
C ARG A 14 -12.35 11.69 -4.57
N PRO A 15 -13.42 11.21 -3.89
CA PRO A 15 -13.49 11.25 -2.43
C PRO A 15 -12.54 10.23 -1.78
N ASN A 16 -12.32 10.36 -0.47
CA ASN A 16 -11.56 9.36 0.30
C ASN A 16 -12.23 7.98 0.29
N SER A 17 -11.42 6.94 0.15
CA SER A 17 -11.83 5.58 0.50
C SER A 17 -11.62 5.34 1.99
N TYR A 18 -12.65 4.80 2.62
CA TYR A 18 -12.62 4.38 4.03
C TYR A 18 -12.67 2.86 4.19
N VAL A 19 -12.48 2.09 3.11
CA VAL A 19 -12.28 0.63 3.20
C VAL A 19 -11.14 0.30 4.16
N PRO A 20 -9.93 0.91 4.07
CA PRO A 20 -8.82 0.60 4.96
C PRO A 20 -9.15 0.87 6.44
N GLY A 21 -9.72 2.04 6.73
CA GLY A 21 -10.15 2.40 8.08
C GLY A 21 -11.22 1.44 8.63
N ARG A 22 -12.16 0.99 7.79
CA ARG A 22 -13.18 0.01 8.17
C ARG A 22 -12.55 -1.37 8.41
N THR A 23 -11.60 -1.79 7.59
CA THR A 23 -10.85 -3.04 7.78
C THR A 23 -10.17 -3.08 9.13
N THR A 24 -9.44 -2.02 9.48
CA THR A 24 -8.78 -1.88 10.79
C THR A 24 -9.81 -1.86 11.92
N ALA A 25 -10.93 -1.16 11.73
CA ALA A 25 -11.99 -1.13 12.71
C ALA A 25 -12.58 -2.53 12.97
N THR A 26 -12.84 -3.32 11.93
CA THR A 26 -13.36 -4.67 12.05
C THR A 26 -12.38 -5.59 12.80
N HIS A 27 -11.12 -5.64 12.37
CA HIS A 27 -10.12 -6.54 12.97
C HIS A 27 -9.79 -6.20 14.42
N LEU A 28 -9.88 -4.92 14.80
CA LEU A 28 -9.57 -4.46 16.15
C LEU A 28 -10.81 -4.25 17.04
N GLY A 29 -12.03 -4.51 16.53
CA GLY A 29 -13.26 -4.28 17.28
C GLY A 29 -13.56 -2.79 17.58
N LEU A 30 -13.13 -1.88 16.70
CA LEU A 30 -13.19 -0.42 16.87
C LEU A 30 -14.30 0.27 16.07
N SER A 31 -15.40 -0.41 15.74
CA SER A 31 -16.49 0.14 14.90
C SER A 31 -17.08 1.45 15.43
N ASN A 32 -17.25 1.58 16.75
CA ASN A 32 -17.72 2.82 17.38
C ASN A 32 -16.73 3.97 17.24
N TYR A 33 -15.43 3.67 17.30
CA TYR A 33 -14.38 4.67 17.11
C TYR A 33 -14.29 5.10 15.64
N PHE A 34 -14.40 4.15 14.71
CA PHE A 34 -14.46 4.43 13.27
C PHE A 34 -15.57 5.42 12.90
N GLY A 35 -16.76 5.27 13.49
CA GLY A 35 -17.88 6.18 13.24
C GLY A 35 -17.60 7.63 13.66
N LYS A 36 -16.67 7.86 14.60
CA LYS A 36 -16.29 9.18 15.11
C LYS A 36 -15.00 9.72 14.49
N HIS A 37 -14.07 8.82 14.17
CA HIS A 37 -12.70 9.14 13.75
C HIS A 37 -12.27 8.25 12.57
N PRO A 38 -12.97 8.29 11.43
CA PRO A 38 -12.71 7.40 10.31
C PRO A 38 -11.33 7.64 9.69
N ASP A 39 -10.88 8.91 9.61
CA ASP A 39 -9.58 9.27 9.08
C ASP A 39 -8.43 8.72 9.90
N VAL A 40 -8.55 8.70 11.25
CA VAL A 40 -7.51 8.17 12.13
C VAL A 40 -7.26 6.70 11.83
N LEU A 41 -8.33 5.91 11.75
CA LEU A 41 -8.18 4.49 11.43
C LEU A 41 -7.72 4.25 9.99
N ASN A 42 -8.08 5.13 9.05
CA ASN A 42 -7.58 5.07 7.67
C ASN A 42 -6.06 5.29 7.62
N HIS A 43 -5.55 6.26 8.38
CA HIS A 43 -4.11 6.49 8.52
C HIS A 43 -3.41 5.31 9.21
N VAL A 44 -3.96 4.82 10.33
CA VAL A 44 -3.41 3.66 11.05
C VAL A 44 -3.27 2.46 10.12
N HIS A 45 -4.30 2.16 9.33
CA HIS A 45 -4.24 1.10 8.35
C HIS A 45 -3.08 1.31 7.37
N HIS A 46 -3.02 2.48 6.74
CA HIS A 46 -2.03 2.76 5.70
C HIS A 46 -0.59 2.74 6.22
N PHE A 47 -0.34 3.28 7.41
CA PHE A 47 0.97 3.19 8.05
C PHE A 47 1.30 1.75 8.44
N GLY A 48 0.36 1.04 9.06
CA GLY A 48 0.53 -0.36 9.46
C GLY A 48 0.89 -1.24 8.28
N MET A 49 0.16 -1.15 7.18
CA MET A 49 0.44 -1.95 5.98
C MET A 49 1.76 -1.58 5.31
N GLY A 50 2.19 -0.31 5.39
CA GLY A 50 3.53 0.10 4.97
C GLY A 50 4.61 -0.59 5.82
N ILE A 51 4.49 -0.48 7.15
CA ILE A 51 5.42 -1.11 8.11
C ILE A 51 5.49 -2.62 7.90
N LEU A 52 4.37 -3.29 7.63
CA LEU A 52 4.32 -4.74 7.41
C LEU A 52 4.87 -5.17 6.05
N ALA A 53 4.68 -4.37 4.99
CA ALA A 53 5.12 -4.72 3.65
C ALA A 53 6.60 -4.40 3.38
N ALA A 54 7.18 -3.41 4.08
CA ALA A 54 8.57 -3.00 3.88
C ALA A 54 9.61 -4.10 4.20
N PRO A 55 9.48 -4.91 5.27
CA PRO A 55 10.37 -6.03 5.55
C PRO A 55 10.48 -7.04 4.40
N ILE A 56 9.39 -7.29 3.67
CA ILE A 56 9.42 -8.18 2.50
C ILE A 56 10.34 -7.59 1.42
N ARG A 57 10.23 -6.28 1.15
CA ARG A 57 11.11 -5.62 0.17
C ARG A 57 12.57 -5.55 0.64
N ALA A 58 12.79 -5.39 1.94
CA ALA A 58 14.12 -5.44 2.54
C ALA A 58 14.76 -6.83 2.37
N LEU A 59 14.01 -7.90 2.61
CA LEU A 59 14.47 -9.28 2.38
C LEU A 59 14.76 -9.54 0.89
N MET A 60 13.88 -9.11 -0.02
CA MET A 60 14.14 -9.17 -1.46
C MET A 60 15.49 -8.53 -1.80
N SER A 61 15.75 -7.33 -1.26
CA SER A 61 17.01 -6.61 -1.47
C SER A 61 18.22 -7.37 -0.93
N TYR A 62 18.13 -7.87 0.30
CA TYR A 62 19.18 -8.64 0.97
C TYR A 62 19.59 -9.87 0.16
N TYR A 63 18.62 -10.57 -0.44
CA TYR A 63 18.87 -11.76 -1.27
C TYR A 63 19.15 -11.45 -2.75
N GLY A 64 19.34 -10.18 -3.13
CA GLY A 64 19.73 -9.78 -4.48
C GLY A 64 18.58 -9.65 -5.48
N ILE A 65 17.32 -9.74 -5.03
CA ILE A 65 16.13 -9.42 -5.84
C ILE A 65 15.95 -7.89 -5.80
N ILE A 66 16.68 -7.20 -6.67
CA ILE A 66 16.84 -5.73 -6.65
C ILE A 66 16.33 -5.05 -7.92
N GLY A 67 16.26 -3.73 -7.89
CA GLY A 67 15.97 -2.88 -9.04
C GLY A 67 14.49 -2.64 -9.32
N PRO A 68 14.18 -1.99 -10.46
CA PRO A 68 12.80 -1.65 -10.83
C PRO A 68 11.90 -2.88 -11.02
N VAL A 69 12.42 -3.98 -11.59
CA VAL A 69 11.64 -5.22 -11.78
C VAL A 69 11.27 -5.85 -10.44
N ALA A 70 12.18 -5.89 -9.47
CA ALA A 70 11.88 -6.34 -8.11
C ALA A 70 10.79 -5.47 -7.46
N SER A 71 10.82 -4.16 -7.71
CA SER A 71 9.82 -3.22 -7.19
C SER A 71 8.45 -3.42 -7.85
N PHE A 72 8.40 -3.74 -9.15
CA PHE A 72 7.17 -4.16 -9.82
C PHE A 72 6.56 -5.43 -9.20
N ILE A 73 7.39 -6.44 -8.93
CA ILE A 73 6.93 -7.66 -8.24
C ILE A 73 6.41 -7.32 -6.83
N HIS A 74 7.13 -6.46 -6.10
CA HIS A 74 6.71 -6.02 -4.77
C HIS A 74 5.40 -5.22 -4.78
N THR A 75 5.08 -4.47 -5.84
CA THR A 75 3.77 -3.84 -6.03
C THR A 75 2.65 -4.88 -6.00
N GLY A 76 2.82 -5.98 -6.73
CA GLY A 76 1.86 -7.09 -6.74
C GLY A 76 1.71 -7.72 -5.36
N ILE A 77 2.83 -7.99 -4.67
CA ILE A 77 2.81 -8.48 -3.28
C ILE A 77 2.05 -7.51 -2.38
N ARG A 78 2.33 -6.21 -2.47
CA ARG A 78 1.70 -5.17 -1.66
C ARG A 78 0.19 -5.14 -1.86
N ILE A 79 -0.28 -5.24 -3.10
CA ILE A 79 -1.72 -5.33 -3.41
C ILE A 79 -2.31 -6.60 -2.77
N MET A 80 -1.67 -7.75 -2.92
CA MET A 80 -2.16 -9.01 -2.35
C MET A 80 -2.24 -8.99 -0.82
N ILE A 81 -1.31 -8.35 -0.14
CA ILE A 81 -1.36 -8.20 1.33
C ILE A 81 -2.59 -7.36 1.74
N ASP A 82 -2.88 -6.24 1.05
CA ASP A 82 -4.11 -5.47 1.30
C ASP A 82 -5.34 -6.36 1.06
N GLN A 83 -5.36 -7.11 -0.04
CA GLN A 83 -6.50 -7.98 -0.35
C GLN A 83 -6.74 -9.05 0.69
N VAL A 84 -5.69 -9.66 1.25
CA VAL A 84 -5.86 -10.63 2.35
C VAL A 84 -6.48 -9.94 3.57
N VAL A 85 -5.95 -8.79 3.99
CA VAL A 85 -6.41 -8.12 5.22
C VAL A 85 -7.80 -7.53 5.05
N GLU A 86 -8.11 -6.92 3.91
CA GLU A 86 -9.41 -6.30 3.64
C GLU A 86 -10.53 -7.30 3.38
N ASN A 87 -10.26 -8.41 2.67
CA ASN A 87 -11.27 -9.44 2.41
C ASN A 87 -11.55 -10.28 3.66
N THR A 88 -10.55 -10.53 4.52
CA THR A 88 -10.78 -11.20 5.81
C THR A 88 -11.63 -10.37 6.78
N ALA A 89 -11.63 -9.04 6.63
CA ALA A 89 -12.55 -8.15 7.34
C ALA A 89 -13.95 -8.05 6.68
N GLY A 90 -14.14 -8.64 5.50
CA GLY A 90 -15.38 -8.51 4.73
C GLY A 90 -15.65 -7.10 4.21
N THR A 91 -14.61 -6.27 4.06
CA THR A 91 -14.73 -4.84 3.74
C THR A 91 -14.42 -4.48 2.29
N SER A 92 -13.91 -5.43 1.51
CA SER A 92 -13.45 -5.21 0.13
C SER A 92 -13.92 -6.35 -0.78
N ALA A 93 -13.57 -6.23 -2.06
CA ALA A 93 -13.81 -7.23 -3.09
C ALA A 93 -12.49 -7.50 -3.83
N LEU A 94 -12.45 -8.53 -4.68
CA LEU A 94 -11.25 -8.87 -5.44
C LEU A 94 -10.88 -7.77 -6.45
N PRO A 95 -9.59 -7.45 -6.70
CA PRO A 95 -9.20 -6.27 -7.48
C PRO A 95 -9.79 -6.21 -8.90
N TRP A 96 -9.93 -7.35 -9.55
CA TRP A 96 -10.48 -7.44 -10.91
C TRP A 96 -12.00 -7.25 -11.00
N THR A 97 -12.70 -7.10 -9.86
CA THR A 97 -14.13 -6.74 -9.83
C THR A 97 -14.37 -5.27 -9.55
N TRP A 98 -13.32 -4.51 -9.23
CA TRP A 98 -13.44 -3.08 -8.98
C TRP A 98 -13.65 -2.28 -10.28
N PRO A 99 -14.22 -1.08 -10.19
CA PRO A 99 -14.15 -0.11 -11.28
C PRO A 99 -12.71 0.10 -11.75
N ILE A 100 -12.50 0.19 -13.07
CA ILE A 100 -11.16 0.25 -13.69
C ILE A 100 -10.32 1.42 -13.13
N ASN A 101 -10.96 2.56 -12.85
CA ASN A 101 -10.29 3.71 -12.26
C ASN A 101 -9.73 3.40 -10.87
N GLU A 102 -10.43 2.63 -10.05
CA GLU A 102 -9.95 2.20 -8.73
C GLU A 102 -8.77 1.26 -8.86
N GLN A 103 -8.79 0.34 -9.83
CA GLN A 103 -7.66 -0.55 -10.12
C GLN A 103 -6.42 0.26 -10.50
N ALA A 104 -6.57 1.23 -11.40
CA ALA A 104 -5.47 2.10 -11.83
C ALA A 104 -4.90 2.91 -10.65
N ILE A 105 -5.79 3.54 -9.86
CA ILE A 105 -5.39 4.31 -8.68
C ILE A 105 -4.63 3.41 -7.70
N ASP A 106 -5.15 2.22 -7.39
CA ASP A 106 -4.55 1.32 -6.42
C ASP A 106 -3.15 0.85 -6.89
N ILE A 107 -3.03 0.43 -8.14
CA ILE A 107 -1.76 0.03 -8.76
C ILE A 107 -0.75 1.18 -8.71
N VAL A 108 -1.14 2.40 -9.07
CA VAL A 108 -0.25 3.57 -9.04
C VAL A 108 0.24 3.83 -7.62
N HIS A 109 -0.65 3.81 -6.63
CA HIS A 109 -0.28 4.04 -5.23
C HIS A 109 0.70 2.98 -4.73
N LYS A 110 0.37 1.69 -4.89
CA LYS A 110 1.27 0.62 -4.49
C LYS A 110 2.58 0.65 -5.28
N GLY A 111 2.53 1.01 -6.56
CA GLY A 111 3.69 1.18 -7.42
C GLY A 111 4.66 2.23 -6.90
N VAL A 112 4.17 3.44 -6.60
CA VAL A 112 4.99 4.51 -6.02
C VAL A 112 5.58 4.08 -4.68
N TYR A 113 4.79 3.46 -3.82
CA TYR A 113 5.28 2.91 -2.55
C TYR A 113 6.43 1.92 -2.77
N SER A 114 6.23 0.92 -3.62
CA SER A 114 7.20 -0.14 -3.87
C SER A 114 8.46 0.36 -4.56
N LEU A 115 8.37 1.39 -5.42
CA LEU A 115 9.52 2.06 -6.00
C LEU A 115 10.35 2.80 -4.94
N VAL A 116 9.70 3.63 -4.10
CA VAL A 116 10.39 4.42 -3.08
C VAL A 116 11.04 3.51 -2.03
N VAL A 117 10.29 2.53 -1.51
CA VAL A 117 10.83 1.56 -0.55
C VAL A 117 11.90 0.70 -1.21
N GLY A 118 11.69 0.28 -2.46
CA GLY A 118 12.64 -0.55 -3.19
C GLY A 118 13.98 0.14 -3.42
N TYR A 119 13.97 1.38 -3.91
CA TYR A 119 15.17 2.18 -4.09
C TYR A 119 15.91 2.36 -2.75
N THR A 120 15.15 2.67 -1.69
CA THR A 120 15.70 2.86 -0.34
C THR A 120 16.34 1.57 0.18
N CYS A 121 15.68 0.42 0.06
CA CYS A 121 16.21 -0.87 0.46
C CYS A 121 17.47 -1.23 -0.32
N ASP A 122 17.46 -1.11 -1.65
CA ASP A 122 18.61 -1.48 -2.48
C ASP A 122 19.82 -0.59 -2.20
N LYS A 123 19.59 0.69 -1.95
CA LYS A 123 20.66 1.62 -1.58
C LYS A 123 21.22 1.33 -0.19
N LEU A 124 20.36 1.18 0.83
CA LEU A 124 20.79 1.07 2.22
C LEU A 124 21.24 -0.33 2.64
N ILE A 125 20.63 -1.38 2.08
CA ILE A 125 20.90 -2.78 2.46
C ILE A 125 21.93 -3.39 1.53
N ARG A 126 21.77 -3.20 0.21
CA ARG A 126 22.63 -3.84 -0.79
C ARG A 126 23.78 -2.97 -1.26
N GLY A 127 23.68 -1.64 -1.10
CA GLY A 127 24.68 -0.67 -1.57
C GLY A 127 24.58 -0.37 -3.06
N VAL A 128 23.42 -0.63 -3.70
CA VAL A 128 23.23 -0.45 -5.15
C VAL A 128 22.43 0.82 -5.40
N ASP A 129 22.92 1.66 -6.30
CA ASP A 129 22.16 2.78 -6.86
C ASP A 129 21.59 2.38 -8.22
N TRP A 130 20.33 2.68 -8.49
CA TRP A 130 19.68 2.27 -9.74
C TRP A 130 20.17 3.04 -10.96
N PHE A 131 20.86 4.16 -10.74
CA PHE A 131 21.26 5.11 -11.78
C PHE A 131 22.77 5.20 -11.99
N ASN A 132 23.56 4.47 -11.20
CA ASN A 132 25.02 4.44 -11.30
C ASN A 132 25.48 2.99 -11.38
N SER A 133 26.40 2.71 -12.30
CA SER A 133 26.97 1.37 -12.55
C SER A 133 28.06 1.02 -11.54
#